data_AF-A0A345CT58-F1
#
_entry.id   AF-A0A345CT58-F1
#
_cell.length_a   1.000
_cell.length_b   1.000
_cell.length_c   1.000
_cell.angle_alpha   90.00
_cell.angle_beta   90.00
_cell.angle_gamma   90.00
#
_symmetry.space_group_name_H-M   'P 1'
#
loop_
_entity.id
_entity.type
_entity.pdbx_description
1 polymer ?
#
loop_
_entity_poly.entity_id
_entity_poly.type
_entity_poly.pdbx_seq_one_letter_code
_entity_poly.pdbx_strand_id
1 'polypeptide(L)' 'MLNALLKTLSLTLLLAVSGCGSQQPVRSNPPHPAAWAMLPAPDLMTPLNGIISPSESESQQSQGR' A
#
# COMPACT_ATOMS: atom_id res chain seq x y z
N MET A 1 14.11 -51.11 -13.09
CA MET A 1 14.35 -49.66 -13.27
C MET A 1 13.13 -48.94 -13.86
N LEU A 2 12.51 -49.48 -14.92
CA LEU A 2 11.29 -48.94 -15.53
C LEU A 2 10.16 -48.63 -14.53
N ASN A 3 9.93 -49.54 -13.58
CA ASN A 3 8.82 -49.45 -12.62
C ASN A 3 9.02 -48.28 -11.63
N ALA A 4 10.26 -47.92 -11.33
CA ALA A 4 10.58 -46.78 -10.48
C ALA A 4 10.38 -45.47 -11.24
N LEU A 5 10.81 -45.43 -12.52
CA LEU A 5 10.61 -44.28 -13.40
C LEU A 5 9.12 -43.97 -13.61
N LEU A 6 8.30 -45.00 -13.84
CA LEU A 6 6.85 -44.85 -14.03
C LEU A 6 6.18 -44.26 -12.77
N LYS A 7 6.55 -44.75 -11.58
CA LYS A 7 6.02 -44.24 -10.31
C LYS A 7 6.37 -42.77 -10.09
N THR A 8 7.62 -42.38 -10.34
CA THR A 8 8.05 -40.99 -10.20
C THR A 8 7.32 -40.08 -11.19
N LEU A 9 7.16 -40.50 -12.45
CA LEU A 9 6.42 -39.75 -13.45
C LEU A 9 4.95 -39.55 -13.05
N SER A 10 4.29 -40.62 -12.56
CA SER A 10 2.89 -40.55 -12.10
C SER A 10 2.71 -39.62 -10.90
N LEU A 11 3.63 -39.67 -9.93
CA LEU A 11 3.60 -38.80 -8.74
C LEU A 11 3.76 -37.32 -9.12
N THR A 12 4.71 -37.01 -9.98
CA THR A 12 4.95 -35.64 -10.45
C THR A 12 3.77 -35.11 -11.27
N LEU A 13 3.19 -35.95 -12.13
CA LEU A 13 2.03 -35.56 -12.94
C LEU A 13 0.80 -35.27 -12.08
N LEU A 14 0.56 -36.10 -11.05
CA LEU A 14 -0.55 -35.90 -10.10
C LEU A 14 -0.38 -34.58 -9.33
N LEU A 15 0.85 -34.28 -8.88
CA LEU A 15 1.16 -33.05 -8.16
C LEU A 15 0.96 -31.82 -9.04
N ALA A 16 1.43 -31.86 -10.29
CA ALA A 16 1.26 -30.78 -11.26
C ALA A 16 -0.22 -30.49 -11.57
N VAL A 17 -1.05 -31.53 -11.72
CA VAL A 17 -2.50 -31.38 -11.95
C VAL A 17 -3.21 -30.81 -10.73
N SER A 18 -2.81 -31.21 -9.51
CA SER A 18 -3.44 -30.71 -8.27
C SER A 18 -3.23 -29.22 -8.02
N GLY A 19 -2.08 -28.68 -8.45
CA GLY A 19 -1.75 -27.25 -8.27
C GLY A 19 -2.33 -26.33 -9.34
N CYS A 20 -2.60 -26.85 -10.56
CA CYS A 20 -2.99 -26.02 -11.71
C CYS A 20 -4.50 -25.70 -11.77
N GLY A 21 -5.34 -26.42 -11.01
CA GLY A 21 -6.79 -26.20 -10.94
C GLY A 21 -7.25 -25.28 -9.80
N SER A 22 -6.36 -24.89 -8.89
CA SER A 22 -6.69 -24.01 -7.77
C SER A 22 -6.83 -22.57 -8.27
N GLN A 23 -7.97 -22.25 -8.85
CA GLN A 23 -8.38 -20.88 -9.12
C GLN A 23 -8.48 -20.17 -7.76
N GLN A 24 -7.43 -19.43 -7.40
CA GLN A 24 -7.48 -18.60 -6.20
C GLN A 24 -8.68 -17.65 -6.35
N PRO A 25 -9.51 -17.47 -5.31
CA PRO A 25 -10.58 -16.49 -5.39
C PRO A 25 -9.93 -15.14 -5.67
N VAL A 26 -9.99 -14.72 -6.94
CA VAL A 26 -9.60 -13.39 -7.36
C VAL A 26 -10.45 -12.48 -6.51
N ARG A 27 -9.80 -11.68 -5.65
CA ARG A 27 -10.46 -10.66 -4.86
C ARG A 27 -11.10 -9.70 -5.87
N SER A 28 -12.38 -9.94 -6.15
CA SER A 28 -13.07 -9.45 -7.34
C SER A 28 -13.32 -7.95 -7.31
N ASN A 29 -13.17 -7.32 -6.16
CA ASN A 29 -13.12 -5.86 -6.07
C ASN A 29 -12.17 -5.40 -4.95
N PRO A 30 -11.44 -4.29 -5.19
CA PRO A 30 -10.87 -3.51 -4.11
C PRO A 30 -11.97 -3.14 -3.09
N PRO A 31 -11.65 -3.08 -1.79
CA PRO A 31 -12.60 -2.56 -0.83
C PRO A 31 -12.97 -1.12 -1.21
N HIS A 32 -14.21 -0.72 -0.89
CA HIS A 32 -14.59 0.67 -1.05
C HIS A 32 -13.63 1.57 -0.27
N PRO A 33 -13.28 2.76 -0.80
CA PRO A 33 -12.50 3.73 -0.05
C PRO A 33 -13.21 4.05 1.27
N ALA A 34 -12.44 4.23 2.34
CA ALA A 34 -13.00 4.66 3.60
C ALA A 34 -13.64 6.06 3.45
N ALA A 35 -14.68 6.34 4.24
CA ALA A 35 -15.43 7.60 4.14
C ALA A 35 -14.53 8.85 4.25
N TRP A 36 -13.49 8.80 5.09
CA TRP A 36 -12.52 9.90 5.24
C TRP A 36 -11.69 10.16 3.98
N ALA A 37 -11.46 9.14 3.14
CA ALA A 37 -10.68 9.26 1.91
C ALA A 37 -11.50 9.81 0.74
N MET A 38 -12.83 9.87 0.89
CA MET A 38 -13.73 10.55 -0.06
C MET A 38 -13.94 12.03 0.28
N LEU A 39 -13.48 12.49 1.45
CA LEU A 39 -13.58 13.89 1.85
C LEU A 39 -12.50 14.71 1.13
N PRO A 40 -12.77 16.01 0.87
CA PRO A 40 -11.74 16.92 0.39
C PRO A 40 -10.61 17.04 1.41
N ALA A 41 -9.42 17.43 0.92
CA ALA A 41 -8.27 17.66 1.79
C ALA A 41 -8.61 18.68 2.88
N PRO A 42 -8.24 18.42 4.16
CA PRO A 42 -8.49 19.36 5.23
C PRO A 42 -7.60 20.60 5.08
N ASP A 43 -8.11 21.75 5.52
CA ASP A 43 -7.31 22.97 5.59
C ASP A 43 -6.35 22.90 6.77
N LEU A 44 -5.09 22.59 6.45
CA LEU A 44 -4.00 22.50 7.42
C LEU A 44 -3.38 23.87 7.72
N MET A 45 -3.53 24.87 6.85
CA MET A 45 -2.86 26.15 7.03
C MET A 45 -3.52 26.99 8.11
N THR A 46 -4.85 27.02 8.18
CA THR A 46 -5.58 27.75 9.23
C THR A 46 -5.16 27.36 10.65
N PRO A 47 -5.14 26.07 11.04
CA PRO A 47 -4.69 25.70 12.38
C PRO A 47 -3.18 25.96 12.58
N LEU A 48 -2.36 25.78 11.54
CA LEU A 48 -0.92 26.04 11.63
C LEU A 48 -0.60 27.51 11.83
N ASN A 49 -1.35 28.43 11.21
CA ASN A 49 -1.19 29.88 11.39
C ASN A 49 -1.50 30.32 12.83
N GLY A 50 -2.36 29.61 13.54
CA GLY A 50 -2.65 29.87 14.96
C GLY A 50 -1.58 29.34 15.93
N ILE A 51 -0.75 28.39 15.48
CA ILE A 51 0.32 27.76 16.28
C ILE A 51 1.69 28.40 15.97
N ILE A 52 1.94 28.69 14.70
CA ILE A 52 3.19 29.26 14.19
C ILE A 52 2.93 30.71 13.83
N SER A 53 3.06 31.61 14.81
CA SER A 53 3.18 33.03 14.51
C SER A 53 4.54 33.29 13.84
N PRO A 54 4.63 34.09 12.77
CA PRO A 54 5.91 34.51 12.23
C PRO A 54 6.71 35.22 13.34
N SER A 55 7.95 34.77 13.56
CA SER A 55 8.85 35.43 14.51
C SER A 55 9.35 36.72 13.87
N GLU A 56 8.68 37.85 14.10
CA GLU A 56 9.07 39.18 13.60
C GLU A 56 10.42 39.70 14.18
N SER A 57 11.29 38.85 14.71
CA SER A 57 12.50 39.26 15.44
C SER A 57 13.79 39.27 14.61
N GLU A 58 13.81 38.80 13.35
CA GLU A 58 15.05 38.76 12.56
C GLU A 58 15.22 39.92 11.55
N SER A 59 14.15 40.66 11.22
CA SER A 59 14.23 41.74 10.20
C SER A 59 14.44 43.14 10.77
N GLN A 60 14.12 43.39 12.05
CA GLN A 60 14.31 44.72 12.66
C GLN A 60 15.75 44.95 13.17
N GLN A 61 16.55 43.90 13.38
CA GLN A 61 17.90 44.03 13.93
C GLN A 61 18.96 44.48 12.90
N SER A 62 18.67 44.37 11.59
CA SER A 62 19.64 44.69 10.54
C SER A 62 19.43 46.06 9.87
N GLN A 63 18.38 46.81 10.24
CA GLN A 63 18.07 48.14 9.64
C GLN A 63 18.47 49.32 10.54
N GLY A 64 19.32 49.08 11.53
CA GLY A 64 19.87 50.10 12.43
C GLY A 64 21.35 49.89 12.69
N ARG A 65 22.20 50.12 11.68
CA ARG A 65 23.62 50.49 11.87
C ARG A 65 24.15 51.29 10.70
#